data_AF-A0A920DQC4-F1
#
_entry.id   AF-A0A920DQC4-F1
#
_cell.length_a   1.000
_cell.length_b   1.000
_cell.length_c   1.000
_cell.angle_alpha   90.00
_cell.angle_beta   90.00
_cell.angle_gamma   90.00
#
_symmetry.space_group_name_H-M   'P 1'
#
loop_
_entity.id
_entity.type
_entity.pdbx_description
1 polymer ?
#
loop_
_entity_poly.entity_id
_entity_poly.type
_entity_poly.pdbx_seq_one_letter_code
_entity_poly.pdbx_strand_id
1 'polypeptide(L)'
;MLVNKLEEKQVKLQAKKEAMALSKEYRRKRIKMRVRKNIDGTATTPRLSVFRSNKSIYAQLIDDLAGTTCCQLPLLINLLKRKGQN
;
A
#
# COMPACT_ATOMS: atom_id res chain seq x y z
N MET A 1 37.98 1.93 19.20
CA MET A 1 37.32 2.69 18.10
C MET A 1 36.22 1.92 17.36
N LEU A 2 36.29 0.58 17.21
CA LEU A 2 35.26 -0.20 16.51
C LEU A 2 33.95 -0.38 17.32
N VAL A 3 34.05 -0.50 18.65
CA VAL A 3 32.90 -0.71 19.54
C VAL A 3 31.91 0.47 19.48
N ASN A 4 32.41 1.71 19.55
CA ASN A 4 31.58 2.92 19.45
C ASN A 4 30.83 3.04 18.10
N LYS A 5 31.44 2.58 16.98
CA LYS A 5 30.80 2.58 15.67
C LYS A 5 29.64 1.58 15.56
N LEU A 6 29.71 0.46 16.28
CA LEU A 6 28.64 -0.54 16.31
C LEU A 6 27.47 -0.06 17.16
N GLU A 7 27.75 0.55 18.31
CA GLU A 7 26.73 1.15 19.18
C GLU A 7 25.99 2.30 18.47
N GLU A 8 26.71 3.21 17.80
CA GLU A 8 26.09 4.27 17.00
C GLU A 8 25.21 3.72 15.87
N LYS A 9 25.62 2.62 15.22
CA LYS A 9 24.81 1.95 14.19
C LYS A 9 23.53 1.37 14.78
N GLN A 10 23.59 0.75 15.95
CA GLN A 10 22.41 0.21 16.62
C GLN A 10 21.43 1.31 17.04
N VAL A 11 21.93 2.42 17.60
CA VAL A 11 21.10 3.58 17.96
C VAL A 11 20.43 4.19 16.73
N LYS A 12 21.16 4.36 15.62
CA LYS A 12 20.59 4.86 14.35
C LYS A 12 19.56 3.89 13.77
N LEU A 13 19.81 2.58 13.85
CA LEU A 13 18.86 1.56 13.38
C LEU A 13 17.56 1.59 14.20
N GLN A 14 17.67 1.77 15.51
CA GLN A 14 16.53 1.84 16.43
C GLN A 14 15.67 3.09 16.15
N ALA A 15 16.29 4.27 16.05
CA ALA A 15 15.59 5.50 15.67
C ALA A 15 14.92 5.38 14.29
N LYS A 16 15.56 4.69 13.34
CA LYS A 16 15.01 4.46 12.00
C LYS A 16 13.81 3.51 12.02
N LYS A 17 13.81 2.49 12.88
CA LYS A 17 12.65 1.60 13.13
C LYS A 17 11.48 2.36 13.73
N GLU A 18 11.73 3.22 14.71
CA GLU A 18 10.70 4.04 15.36
C GLU A 18 10.09 5.07 14.39
N ALA A 19 10.92 5.74 13.60
CA ALA A 19 10.46 6.63 12.53
C ALA A 19 9.66 5.87 11.46
N MET A 20 10.07 4.63 11.12
CA MET A 20 9.33 3.78 10.19
C MET A 20 7.96 3.38 10.74
N ALA A 21 7.85 3.06 12.04
CA ALA A 21 6.58 2.73 12.68
C ALA A 21 5.56 3.89 12.66
N LEU A 22 6.05 5.13 12.73
CA LEU A 22 5.22 6.35 12.66
C LEU A 22 4.90 6.80 11.23
N SER A 23 5.58 6.21 10.22
CA SER A 23 5.41 6.60 8.82
C SER A 23 4.00 6.29 8.27
N LYS A 24 3.49 7.22 7.45
CA LYS A 24 2.24 7.04 6.71
C LYS A 24 2.25 5.76 5.87
N GLU A 25 3.39 5.37 5.33
CA GLU A 25 3.51 4.16 4.51
C GLU A 25 3.35 2.89 5.35
N TYR A 26 3.98 2.84 6.53
CA TYR A 26 3.86 1.71 7.44
C TYR A 26 2.41 1.52 7.91
N ARG A 27 1.74 2.61 8.26
CA ARG A 27 0.30 2.59 8.61
C ARG A 27 -0.54 2.00 7.46
N ARG A 28 -0.30 2.42 6.21
CA ARG A 28 -0.99 1.89 5.04
C ARG A 28 -0.74 0.38 4.86
N LYS A 29 0.50 -0.07 4.99
CA LYS A 29 0.85 -1.51 4.91
C LYS A 29 0.13 -2.29 6.01
N ARG A 30 0.14 -1.81 7.26
CA ARG A 30 -0.56 -2.45 8.38
C ARG A 30 -2.06 -2.59 8.14
N ILE A 31 -2.72 -1.54 7.65
CA ILE A 31 -4.15 -1.59 7.30
C ILE A 31 -4.38 -2.58 6.16
N LYS A 32 -3.56 -2.54 5.11
CA LYS A 32 -3.68 -3.47 3.96
C LYS A 32 -3.56 -4.93 4.40
N MET A 33 -2.63 -5.24 5.30
CA MET A 33 -2.47 -6.59 5.86
C MET A 33 -3.66 -6.99 6.73
N ARG A 34 -4.22 -6.07 7.52
CA ARG A 34 -5.44 -6.34 8.30
C ARG A 34 -6.63 -6.67 7.40
N VAL A 35 -6.84 -5.90 6.33
CA VAL A 35 -7.93 -6.14 5.38
C VAL A 35 -7.75 -7.49 4.68
N ARG A 36 -6.52 -7.82 4.26
CA ARG A 36 -6.18 -9.11 3.65
C ARG A 36 -6.37 -10.31 4.59
N LYS A 37 -6.47 -10.12 5.90
CA LYS A 37 -6.77 -11.22 6.83
C LYS A 37 -8.24 -11.68 6.71
N ASN A 38 -9.12 -10.80 6.25
CA ASN A 38 -10.57 -11.04 6.22
C ASN A 38 -11.12 -11.16 4.80
N ILE A 39 -10.36 -10.72 3.79
CA ILE A 39 -10.80 -10.68 2.39
C ILE A 39 -9.76 -11.39 1.54
N ASP A 40 -10.17 -12.51 0.98
CA ASP A 40 -9.41 -13.31 0.02
C ASP A 40 -10.03 -13.14 -1.37
N GLY A 41 -9.20 -12.97 -2.40
CA GLY A 41 -9.62 -12.93 -3.79
C GLY A 41 -9.50 -14.31 -4.44
N THR A 42 -10.58 -14.78 -5.04
CA THR A 42 -10.62 -16.02 -5.84
C THR A 42 -10.84 -15.68 -7.32
N ALA A 43 -10.69 -16.66 -8.21
CA ALA A 43 -10.91 -16.46 -9.65
C ALA A 43 -12.34 -15.94 -9.99
N THR A 44 -13.35 -16.36 -9.23
CA THR A 44 -14.75 -15.92 -9.41
C THR A 44 -15.02 -14.55 -8.77
N THR A 45 -14.39 -14.27 -7.64
CA THR A 45 -14.49 -12.99 -6.93
C THR A 45 -13.08 -12.44 -6.64
N PRO A 46 -12.44 -11.79 -7.63
CA PRO A 46 -11.09 -11.27 -7.47
C PRO A 46 -11.06 -10.08 -6.51
N ARG A 47 -9.97 -9.94 -5.77
CA ARG A 47 -9.79 -8.85 -4.80
C ARG A 47 -9.38 -7.56 -5.51
N LEU A 48 -10.16 -6.51 -5.31
CA LEU A 48 -9.85 -5.17 -5.81
C LEU A 48 -8.87 -4.44 -4.88
N SER A 49 -7.65 -4.17 -5.35
CA SER A 49 -6.64 -3.38 -4.64
C SER A 49 -6.54 -1.98 -5.24
N VAL A 50 -6.90 -0.96 -4.46
CA VAL A 50 -6.85 0.45 -4.89
C VAL A 50 -5.66 1.18 -4.26
N PHE A 51 -4.88 1.88 -5.07
CA PHE A 51 -3.85 2.81 -4.64
C PHE A 51 -4.21 4.24 -5.05
N ARG A 52 -4.28 5.15 -4.06
CA ARG A 52 -4.57 6.57 -4.28
C ARG A 52 -3.34 7.42 -4.06
N SER A 53 -2.98 8.18 -5.07
CA SER A 53 -2.00 9.27 -5.01
C SER A 53 -2.70 10.63 -5.13
N ASN A 54 -1.94 11.72 -5.03
CA ASN A 54 -2.48 13.06 -5.23
C ASN A 54 -2.87 13.35 -6.69
N LYS A 55 -2.26 12.63 -7.65
CA LYS A 55 -2.44 12.87 -9.10
C LYS A 55 -3.42 11.90 -9.75
N SER A 56 -3.44 10.65 -9.29
CA SER A 56 -4.17 9.56 -9.92
C SER A 56 -4.53 8.46 -8.92
N ILE A 57 -5.57 7.71 -9.27
CA ILE A 57 -6.00 6.50 -8.56
C ILE A 57 -5.72 5.31 -9.48
N TYR A 58 -5.16 4.24 -8.95
CA TYR A 58 -4.97 3.00 -9.69
C TYR A 58 -5.72 1.89 -8.98
N ALA A 59 -6.37 1.02 -9.74
CA ALA A 59 -7.06 -0.15 -9.23
C ALA A 59 -6.55 -1.41 -9.94
N GLN A 60 -6.41 -2.49 -9.18
CA GLN A 60 -5.97 -3.80 -9.67
C GLN A 60 -6.97 -4.86 -9.19
N LEU A 61 -7.38 -5.74 -10.09
CA LEU A 61 -8.09 -6.98 -9.77
C LEU A 61 -7.08 -8.11 -9.66
N ILE A 62 -7.01 -8.73 -8.48
CA ILE A 62 -6.00 -9.74 -8.15
C ILE A 62 -6.70 -11.03 -7.73
N ASP A 63 -6.28 -12.15 -8.30
CA ASP A 63 -6.57 -13.49 -7.79
C ASP A 63 -5.47 -13.89 -6.81
N ASP A 64 -5.81 -14.09 -5.54
CA ASP A 64 -4.83 -14.41 -4.49
C ASP A 64 -4.40 -15.88 -4.53
N LEU A 65 -5.18 -16.78 -5.15
CA LEU A 65 -4.83 -18.20 -5.30
C LEU A 65 -3.75 -18.40 -6.37
N ALA A 66 -3.96 -17.79 -7.54
CA ALA A 66 -3.01 -17.82 -8.65
C ALA A 66 -1.89 -16.77 -8.51
N GLY A 67 -2.02 -15.82 -7.57
CA GLY A 67 -1.10 -14.69 -7.41
C GLY A 67 -1.05 -13.76 -8.61
N THR A 68 -2.03 -13.85 -9.52
CA THR A 68 -2.02 -13.15 -10.81
C THR A 68 -2.91 -11.91 -10.76
N THR A 69 -2.45 -10.83 -11.38
CA THR A 69 -3.29 -9.63 -11.59
C THR A 69 -4.07 -9.82 -12.87
N CYS A 70 -5.39 -9.96 -12.77
CA CYS A 70 -6.28 -10.18 -13.91
C CYS A 70 -6.42 -8.91 -14.76
N CYS A 71 -6.52 -7.76 -14.12
CA CYS A 71 -6.67 -6.48 -14.80
C CYS A 71 -6.16 -5.32 -13.93
N GLN A 72 -5.61 -4.29 -14.55
CA GLN A 72 -5.19 -3.06 -13.90
C GLN A 72 -5.73 -1.85 -14.67
N LEU A 73 -6.33 -0.90 -13.95
CA LEU A 73 -6.86 0.32 -14.53
C LEU A 73 -6.28 1.57 -13.83
N PRO A 74 -5.63 2.48 -14.56
CA PRO A 74 -5.34 3.82 -14.10
C PRO A 74 -6.56 4.73 -14.29
N LEU A 75 -6.94 5.45 -13.24
CA LEU A 75 -8.03 6.42 -13.28
C LEU A 75 -7.50 7.82 -12.95
N LEU A 76 -7.67 8.74 -13.91
CA LEU A 76 -7.35 10.14 -13.75
C LEU A 76 -8.41 10.79 -12.87
N ILE A 77 -8.00 11.28 -11.70
CA ILE A 77 -8.86 11.98 -10.73
C ILE A 77 -9.62 13.15 -11.37
N ASN A 78 -9.07 13.77 -12.41
CA ASN A 78 -9.69 14.88 -13.12
C ASN A 78 -10.86 14.47 -14.03
N LEU A 79 -10.93 13.20 -14.44
CA LEU A 79 -11.97 12.72 -15.36
C LEU A 79 -13.33 12.52 -14.66
N LEU A 80 -13.31 12.28 -13.34
CA LEU A 80 -14.53 12.11 -12.52
C LEU A 80 -15.16 13.41 -12.04
N LYS A 81 -14.53 14.59 -12.28
CA LYS A 81 -15.13 15.89 -11.93
C LYS A 81 -16.25 16.34 -12.88
N ARG A 82 -16.52 15.60 -13.96
CA ARG A 82 -17.64 15.86 -14.88
C ARG A 82 -18.84 14.96 -14.52
N LYS A 83 -19.67 15.38 -13.57
CA LYS A 83 -21.15 15.19 -13.56
C LYS A 83 -21.71 15.98 -12.38
N GLY A 84 -22.06 17.23 -12.65
CA GLY A 84 -22.61 18.15 -11.66
C GLY A 84 -22.84 19.57 -12.20
N GLN A 85 -23.14 19.69 -13.49
CA GLN A 85 -23.78 20.87 -14.05
C GLN A 85 -24.99 20.36 -14.83
N ASN A 86 -26.12 20.30 -14.13
CA ASN A 86 -27.46 20.52 -14.64
C ASN A 86 -28.10 21.51 -13.67
#